data_AF-Q3IM32-F1
#
_entry.id   AF-Q3IM32-F1
#
_cell.length_a   1.000
_cell.length_b   1.000
_cell.length_c   1.000
_cell.angle_alpha   90.00
_cell.angle_beta   90.00
_cell.angle_gamma   90.00
#
_symmetry.space_group_name_H-M   'P 1'
#
loop_
_entity.id
_entity.type
_entity.pdbx_description
1 polymer ?
#
loop_
_entity_poly.entity_id
_entity_poly.type
_entity_poly.pdbx_seq_one_letter_code
_entity_poly.pdbx_strand_id
1 'polypeptide(L)'
;MSDTGSEHRLDQIDRRIIYALMGDARNTSAPDIAEHLSVSGATVRNRIARLEERGIIKDYQATIDFEQADGSLMNLYLCHAPFGEVEAVSRKLGTVPGVINVRELMGGRRNLHVLAVGRDTDDLRRIGREIEELDIEIEDEFLLQQELHFPYLPYGPEESRPGKPLADYMSLAGGAEVVELTVEESAPIVGCTLEEATQKNIIEEQTLVIAIERDDTVITPKGDTEIQPQDVVTVFSPGGAGELVAEGFRSPPDHEA
;
A
#
# COMPACT_ATOMS: atom_id res chain seq x y z
N MET A 1 -5.22 -34.68 27.26
CA MET A 1 -6.49 -34.47 26.55
C MET A 1 -6.98 -33.08 26.89
N SER A 2 -6.88 -32.16 25.94
CA SER A 2 -7.73 -30.96 25.78
C SER A 2 -7.18 -30.18 24.59
N ASP A 3 -7.61 -30.66 23.42
CA ASP A 3 -7.81 -29.94 22.16
C ASP A 3 -7.00 -28.64 21.95
N THR A 4 -5.85 -28.77 21.31
CA THR A 4 -5.12 -27.64 20.70
C THR A 4 -5.94 -27.19 19.50
N GLY A 5 -6.90 -26.29 19.77
CA GLY A 5 -7.82 -25.75 18.77
C GLY A 5 -7.07 -25.30 17.53
N SER A 6 -7.48 -25.83 16.38
CA SER A 6 -6.93 -25.51 15.06
C SER A 6 -6.65 -24.02 14.94
N GLU A 7 -5.43 -23.64 14.54
CA GLU A 7 -5.10 -22.28 14.12
C GLU A 7 -6.15 -21.80 13.12
N HIS A 8 -7.11 -21.01 13.59
CA HIS A 8 -8.15 -20.44 12.75
C HIS A 8 -7.54 -19.29 11.96
N ARG A 9 -6.82 -19.64 10.89
CA ARG A 9 -6.34 -18.73 9.87
C ARG A 9 -7.53 -17.91 9.35
N LEU A 10 -7.36 -16.58 9.25
CA LEU A 10 -8.37 -15.70 8.67
C LEU A 10 -8.83 -16.26 7.31
N ASP A 11 -10.14 -16.33 7.11
CA ASP A 11 -10.71 -16.66 5.80
C ASP A 11 -10.81 -15.41 4.91
N GLN A 12 -11.24 -15.58 3.66
CA GLN A 12 -11.32 -14.48 2.70
C GLN A 12 -12.30 -13.39 3.17
N ILE A 13 -13.43 -13.77 3.78
CA ILE A 13 -14.44 -12.84 4.28
C ILE A 13 -13.86 -12.03 5.44
N ASP A 14 -13.20 -12.69 6.39
CA ASP A 14 -12.56 -12.03 7.52
C ASP A 14 -11.50 -11.01 7.04
N ARG A 15 -10.68 -11.36 6.03
CA ARG A 15 -9.73 -10.42 5.40
C ARG A 15 -10.44 -9.21 4.80
N ARG A 16 -11.54 -9.41 4.06
CA ARG A 16 -12.26 -8.30 3.41
C ARG A 16 -12.94 -7.37 4.40
N ILE A 17 -13.46 -7.93 5.48
CA ILE A 17 -13.97 -7.14 6.61
C ILE A 17 -12.86 -6.25 7.18
N ILE A 18 -11.70 -6.83 7.49
CA ILE A 18 -10.56 -6.06 8.03
C ILE A 18 -10.14 -4.96 7.05
N TYR A 19 -10.00 -5.29 5.76
CA TYR A 19 -9.62 -4.32 4.73
C TYR A 19 -10.57 -3.12 4.67
N ALA A 20 -11.88 -3.37 4.66
CA ALA A 20 -12.88 -2.30 4.60
C ALA A 20 -12.83 -1.41 5.86
N LEU A 21 -12.70 -2.03 7.04
CA LEU A 21 -12.61 -1.31 8.31
C LEU A 21 -11.30 -0.50 8.46
N MET A 22 -10.19 -0.97 7.90
CA MET A 22 -8.94 -0.19 7.86
C MET A 22 -9.07 1.11 7.05
N GLY A 23 -9.97 1.14 6.05
CA GLY A 23 -10.21 2.32 5.22
C GLY A 23 -11.07 3.37 5.91
N ASP A 24 -12.26 2.98 6.37
CA ASP A 24 -13.19 3.87 7.07
C ASP A 24 -14.13 3.08 7.99
N ALA A 25 -13.63 2.65 9.15
CA ALA A 25 -14.43 1.90 10.12
C ALA A 25 -15.66 2.65 10.63
N ARG A 26 -15.66 4.00 10.63
CA ARG A 26 -16.74 4.79 11.20
C ARG A 26 -17.96 4.81 10.29
N ASN A 27 -17.75 4.92 8.98
CA ASN A 27 -18.84 5.05 8.01
C ASN A 27 -19.13 3.75 7.25
N THR A 28 -18.26 2.75 7.34
CA THR A 28 -18.47 1.46 6.69
C THR A 28 -19.38 0.56 7.52
N SER A 29 -20.63 0.35 7.07
CA SER A 29 -21.57 -0.52 7.76
C SER A 29 -21.45 -1.99 7.34
N ALA A 30 -21.91 -2.90 8.20
CA ALA A 30 -21.89 -4.33 7.88
C ALA A 30 -22.70 -4.72 6.62
N PRO A 31 -23.86 -4.09 6.32
CA PRO A 31 -24.50 -4.20 5.01
C PRO A 31 -23.59 -3.79 3.84
N ASP A 32 -22.90 -2.65 3.93
CA ASP A 32 -22.02 -2.17 2.84
C ASP A 32 -20.89 -3.17 2.55
N ILE A 33 -20.30 -3.73 3.62
CA ILE A 33 -19.29 -4.79 3.51
C ILE A 33 -19.90 -6.06 2.89
N ALA A 34 -21.15 -6.37 3.19
CA ALA A 34 -21.81 -7.60 2.74
C ALA A 34 -22.15 -7.59 1.24
N GLU A 35 -22.42 -6.43 0.64
CA GLU A 35 -22.78 -6.28 -0.78
C GLU A 35 -21.79 -6.98 -1.71
N HIS A 36 -20.51 -6.95 -1.36
CA HIS A 36 -19.42 -7.47 -2.17
C HIS A 36 -18.92 -8.85 -1.72
N LEU A 37 -19.54 -9.47 -0.70
CA LEU A 37 -19.02 -10.69 -0.04
C LEU A 37 -19.94 -11.92 -0.11
N SER A 38 -21.03 -11.87 -0.89
CA SER A 38 -21.99 -12.98 -1.01
C SER A 38 -22.48 -13.54 0.35
N VAL A 39 -22.53 -12.69 1.38
CA VAL A 39 -23.00 -13.03 2.73
C VAL A 39 -24.01 -11.99 3.21
N SER A 40 -24.72 -12.30 4.29
CA SER A 40 -25.64 -11.32 4.89
C SER A 40 -24.90 -10.31 5.77
N GLY A 41 -25.46 -9.10 5.93
CA GLY A 41 -24.94 -8.13 6.91
C GLY A 41 -24.99 -8.64 8.36
N ALA A 42 -25.88 -9.59 8.69
CA ALA A 42 -25.86 -10.26 9.99
C ALA A 42 -24.63 -11.17 10.15
N THR A 43 -24.25 -11.89 9.08
CA THR A 43 -23.02 -12.70 9.05
C THR A 43 -21.79 -11.82 9.26
N VAL A 44 -21.70 -10.68 8.57
CA VAL A 44 -20.58 -9.73 8.73
C VAL A 44 -20.50 -9.19 10.15
N ARG A 45 -21.61 -8.76 10.77
CA ARG A 45 -21.60 -8.29 12.18
C ARG A 45 -21.07 -9.35 13.14
N ASN A 46 -21.53 -10.59 13.01
CA ASN A 46 -21.05 -11.70 13.84
C ASN A 46 -19.54 -11.95 13.65
N ARG A 47 -19.03 -11.74 12.44
CA ARG A 47 -17.61 -11.89 12.11
C ARG A 47 -16.78 -10.77 12.73
N ILE A 48 -17.23 -9.52 12.64
CA ILE A 48 -16.58 -8.36 13.29
C ILE A 48 -16.47 -8.60 14.78
N ALA A 49 -17.58 -8.92 15.45
CA ALA A 49 -17.60 -9.21 16.89
C ALA A 49 -16.59 -10.30 17.27
N ARG A 50 -16.51 -11.38 16.46
CA ARG A 50 -15.54 -12.45 16.70
C ARG A 50 -14.08 -12.00 16.48
N LEU A 51 -13.81 -11.11 15.53
CA LEU A 51 -12.47 -10.57 15.28
C LEU A 51 -12.03 -9.66 16.44
N GLU A 52 -12.96 -8.88 17.00
CA GLU A 52 -12.76 -8.05 18.20
C GLU A 52 -12.54 -8.92 19.45
N GLU A 53 -13.42 -9.91 19.70
CA GLU A 53 -13.31 -10.84 20.84
C GLU A 53 -11.98 -11.62 20.84
N ARG A 54 -11.43 -11.88 19.66
CA ARG A 54 -10.14 -12.55 19.47
C ARG A 54 -8.94 -11.61 19.55
N GLY A 55 -9.15 -10.30 19.66
CA GLY A 55 -8.10 -9.29 19.67
C GLY A 55 -7.36 -9.14 18.33
N ILE A 56 -7.97 -9.62 17.23
CA ILE A 56 -7.45 -9.41 15.88
C ILE A 56 -7.73 -7.96 15.46
N ILE A 57 -8.95 -7.49 15.69
CA ILE A 57 -9.27 -6.07 15.71
C ILE A 57 -9.09 -5.62 17.17
N LYS A 58 -8.17 -4.67 17.40
CA LYS A 58 -7.83 -4.21 18.75
C LYS A 58 -8.58 -2.94 19.12
N ASP A 59 -8.69 -2.01 18.18
CA ASP A 59 -9.31 -0.71 18.37
C ASP A 59 -9.71 -0.07 17.03
N TYR A 60 -10.37 1.08 17.14
CA TYR A 60 -10.74 1.97 16.04
C TYR A 60 -10.30 3.37 16.41
N GLN A 61 -9.31 3.91 15.70
CA GLN A 61 -8.70 5.20 16.01
C GLN A 61 -9.05 6.24 14.94
N ALA A 62 -9.26 7.49 15.37
CA ALA A 62 -9.38 8.63 14.47
C ALA A 62 -8.00 9.26 14.26
N THR A 63 -7.67 9.57 13.02
CA THR A 63 -6.49 10.38 12.67
C THR A 63 -6.85 11.85 12.79
N ILE A 64 -6.08 12.60 13.57
CA ILE A 64 -6.36 14.01 13.86
C ILE A 64 -5.26 14.88 13.24
N ASP A 65 -5.67 15.92 12.52
CA ASP A 65 -4.79 16.99 12.07
C ASP A 65 -4.70 18.06 13.17
N PHE A 66 -3.70 17.92 14.04
CA PHE A 66 -3.50 18.82 15.17
C PHE A 66 -3.00 20.22 14.77
N GLU A 67 -2.36 20.34 13.61
CA GLU A 67 -1.94 21.62 13.06
C GLU A 67 -3.19 22.43 12.65
N GLN A 68 -4.14 21.81 11.94
CA GLN A 68 -5.40 22.47 11.59
C GLN A 68 -6.35 22.65 12.78
N ALA A 69 -6.36 21.71 13.73
CA ALA A 69 -7.25 21.78 14.88
C ALA A 69 -6.90 22.96 15.81
N ASP A 70 -5.63 23.09 16.20
CA ASP A 70 -5.18 24.05 17.22
C ASP A 70 -3.82 24.69 16.91
N GLY A 71 -3.29 24.59 15.68
CA GLY A 71 -1.96 25.08 15.34
C GLY A 71 -0.83 24.32 16.04
N SER A 72 -1.11 23.12 16.55
CA SER A 72 -0.17 22.35 17.34
C SER A 72 0.84 21.61 16.47
N LEU A 73 2.02 21.38 17.02
CA LEU A 73 3.11 20.65 16.39
C LEU A 73 3.09 19.19 16.80
N MET A 74 3.35 18.29 15.85
CA MET A 74 3.58 16.88 16.11
C MET A 74 5.07 16.58 16.07
N ASN A 75 5.58 15.83 17.05
CA ASN A 75 6.99 15.43 17.13
C ASN A 75 7.09 13.93 17.37
N LEU A 76 7.97 13.27 16.61
CA LEU A 76 8.32 11.87 16.78
C LEU A 76 9.66 11.77 17.51
N TYR A 77 9.64 11.24 18.73
CA TYR A 77 10.85 10.90 19.48
C TYR A 77 11.20 9.43 19.24
N LEU A 78 12.45 9.19 18.83
CA LEU A 78 13.01 7.85 18.72
C LEU A 78 13.83 7.58 19.98
N CYS A 79 13.35 6.67 20.81
CA CYS A 79 13.92 6.43 22.12
C CYS A 79 14.56 5.04 22.23
N HIS A 80 15.52 4.93 23.15
CA HIS A 80 16.10 3.68 23.61
C HIS A 80 15.62 3.37 25.03
N ALA A 81 15.03 2.19 25.21
CA ALA A 81 14.79 1.58 26.51
C ALA A 81 15.64 0.30 26.67
N PRO A 82 16.16 0.02 27.88
CA PRO A 82 16.83 -1.24 28.16
C PRO A 82 15.95 -2.47 27.87
N PHE A 83 16.59 -3.57 27.45
CA PHE A 83 15.91 -4.84 27.22
C PHE A 83 15.25 -5.35 28.52
N GLY A 84 13.94 -5.59 28.47
CA GLY A 84 13.13 -6.00 29.63
C GLY A 84 12.33 -4.88 30.29
N GLU A 85 12.67 -3.61 30.03
CA GLU A 85 11.96 -2.44 30.60
C GLU A 85 10.95 -1.83 29.62
N VAL A 86 11.03 -2.18 28.32
CA VAL A 86 10.21 -1.62 27.23
C VAL A 86 8.73 -1.55 27.60
N GLU A 87 8.12 -2.67 27.99
CA GLU A 87 6.69 -2.75 28.30
C GLU A 87 6.29 -1.87 29.51
N ALA A 88 7.16 -1.82 30.53
CA ALA A 88 6.92 -1.03 31.73
C ALA A 88 7.03 0.47 31.43
N VAL A 89 8.02 0.87 30.63
CA VAL A 89 8.21 2.27 30.22
C VAL A 89 7.10 2.71 29.26
N SER A 90 6.70 1.89 28.29
CA SER A 90 5.60 2.22 27.36
C SER A 90 4.31 2.61 28.10
N ARG A 91 3.98 1.89 29.18
CA ARG A 91 2.83 2.24 30.02
C ARG A 91 2.99 3.58 30.74
N LYS A 92 4.19 3.91 31.22
CA LYS A 92 4.48 5.19 31.87
C LYS A 92 4.46 6.34 30.86
N LEU A 93 4.97 6.13 29.65
CA LEU A 93 4.93 7.13 28.58
C LEU A 93 3.51 7.59 28.26
N GLY A 94 2.53 6.69 28.31
CA GLY A 94 1.12 7.06 28.15
C GLY A 94 0.55 7.98 29.23
N THR A 95 1.31 8.27 30.30
CA THR A 95 0.93 9.22 31.35
C THR A 95 1.50 10.63 31.13
N VAL A 96 2.42 10.80 30.19
CA VAL A 96 3.06 12.08 29.86
C VAL A 96 2.09 12.94 29.03
N PRO A 97 1.64 14.11 29.51
CA PRO A 97 0.71 14.96 28.76
C PRO A 97 1.30 15.44 27.44
N GLY A 98 0.66 15.04 26.34
CA GLY A 98 1.08 15.33 24.97
C GLY A 98 1.51 14.08 24.22
N VAL A 99 1.86 12.98 24.89
CA VAL A 99 2.11 11.69 24.22
C VAL A 99 0.78 11.09 23.76
N ILE A 100 0.68 10.78 22.46
CA ILE A 100 -0.54 10.25 21.84
C ILE A 100 -0.36 8.84 21.26
N ASN A 101 0.88 8.40 21.03
CA ASN A 101 1.15 7.07 20.51
C ASN A 101 2.54 6.58 20.97
N VAL A 102 2.62 5.32 21.36
CA VAL A 102 3.89 4.64 21.67
C VAL A 102 3.95 3.34 20.88
N ARG A 103 5.01 3.13 20.09
CA ARG A 103 5.26 1.88 19.36
C ARG A 103 6.51 1.21 19.89
N GLU A 104 6.40 -0.08 20.17
CA GLU A 104 7.49 -0.93 20.61
C GLU A 104 8.07 -1.70 19.41
N LEU A 105 9.39 -1.66 19.25
CA LEU A 105 10.09 -2.34 18.15
C LEU A 105 10.94 -3.49 18.71
N MET A 106 10.98 -4.59 17.97
CA MET A 106 11.74 -5.78 18.35
C MET A 106 13.23 -5.59 18.00
N GLY A 107 13.94 -4.81 18.82
CA GLY A 107 15.39 -4.63 18.74
C GLY A 107 15.86 -3.31 18.13
N GLY A 108 17.19 -3.15 18.05
CA GLY A 108 17.83 -1.90 17.67
C GLY A 108 17.97 -0.91 18.83
N ARG A 109 18.74 0.16 18.60
CA ARG A 109 18.91 1.25 19.57
C ARG A 109 17.65 2.13 19.70
N ARG A 110 16.76 2.13 18.69
CA ARG A 110 15.54 2.93 18.66
C ARG A 110 14.34 2.01 18.80
N ASN A 111 14.23 1.37 19.96
CA ASN A 111 13.23 0.33 20.22
C ASN A 111 11.89 0.89 20.73
N LEU A 112 11.79 2.22 20.91
CA LEU A 112 10.56 2.93 21.20
C LEU A 112 10.38 4.11 20.25
N HIS A 113 9.20 4.23 19.64
CA HIS A 113 8.78 5.41 18.90
C HIS A 113 7.65 6.10 19.69
N VAL A 114 7.85 7.35 20.08
CA VAL A 114 6.87 8.13 20.85
C VAL A 114 6.40 9.31 20.00
N LEU A 115 5.13 9.30 19.61
CA LEU A 115 4.50 10.43 18.94
C LEU A 115 3.86 11.33 19.99
N ALA A 116 4.19 12.63 19.93
CA ALA A 116 3.63 13.63 20.82
C ALA A 116 3.10 14.84 20.07
N VAL A 117 2.15 15.52 20.70
CA VAL A 117 1.56 16.79 20.26
C VAL A 117 1.89 17.86 21.30
N GLY A 118 2.41 18.99 20.84
CA GLY A 118 2.69 20.16 21.69
C GLY A 118 2.21 21.44 21.01
N ARG A 119 1.83 22.44 21.81
CA ARG A 119 1.31 23.71 21.28
C ARG A 119 2.37 24.54 20.56
N ASP A 120 3.63 24.36 20.95
CA ASP A 120 4.81 25.03 20.40
C ASP A 120 6.07 24.21 20.70
N THR A 121 7.23 24.72 20.27
CA THR A 121 8.51 24.03 20.49
C THR A 121 8.92 23.93 21.96
N ASP A 122 8.46 24.85 22.83
CA ASP A 122 8.80 24.80 24.26
C ASP A 122 8.00 23.73 24.98
N ASP A 123 6.74 23.55 24.59
CA ASP A 123 5.90 22.45 25.04
C ASP A 123 6.46 21.09 24.61
N LEU A 124 6.94 20.96 23.36
CA LEU A 124 7.64 19.77 22.89
C LEU A 124 8.93 19.50 23.68
N ARG A 125 9.74 20.52 23.96
CA ARG A 125 10.93 20.37 24.82
C ARG A 125 10.56 19.94 26.24
N ARG A 126 9.43 20.40 26.79
CA ARG A 126 8.91 19.93 28.09
C ARG A 126 8.57 18.45 28.03
N ILE A 127 7.83 18.03 27.00
CA ILE A 127 7.48 16.62 26.79
C ILE A 127 8.73 15.74 26.67
N GLY A 128 9.73 16.17 25.88
CA GLY A 128 11.00 15.45 25.75
C GLY A 128 11.71 15.23 27.09
N ARG A 129 11.75 16.25 27.97
CA ARG A 129 12.31 16.09 29.33
C ARG A 129 11.52 15.11 30.19
N GLU A 130 10.19 15.18 30.16
CA GLU A 130 9.33 14.24 30.90
C GLU A 130 9.48 12.79 30.40
N ILE A 131 9.79 12.60 29.11
CA ILE A 131 10.15 11.31 28.53
C ILE A 131 11.48 10.80 29.10
N GLU A 132 12.53 11.64 29.13
CA GLU A 132 13.86 11.28 29.65
C GLU A 132 13.83 10.95 31.16
N GLU A 133 12.94 11.57 31.93
CA GLU A 133 12.72 11.28 33.35
C GLU A 133 12.20 9.85 33.62
N LEU A 134 11.80 9.10 32.57
CA LEU A 134 11.35 7.71 32.65
C LEU A 134 12.48 6.69 32.44
N ASP A 135 13.73 7.09 32.63
CA ASP A 135 14.94 6.26 32.45
C ASP A 135 15.10 5.71 31.03
N ILE A 136 14.73 6.51 30.02
CA ILE A 136 14.96 6.21 28.60
C ILE A 136 15.72 7.33 27.90
N GLU A 137 16.51 6.96 26.90
CA GLU A 137 17.33 7.89 26.13
C GLU A 137 16.61 8.30 24.86
N ILE A 138 16.51 9.61 24.58
CA ILE A 138 16.04 10.10 23.29
C ILE A 138 17.24 10.13 22.34
N GLU A 139 17.20 9.32 21.29
CA GLU A 139 18.28 9.18 20.31
C GLU A 139 18.09 10.14 19.12
N ASP A 140 16.85 10.46 18.75
CA ASP A 140 16.52 11.46 17.71
C ASP A 140 15.11 12.04 17.95
N GLU A 141 14.85 13.23 17.42
CA GLU A 141 13.52 13.83 17.36
C GLU A 141 13.23 14.44 15.98
N PHE A 142 11.99 14.32 15.50
CA PHE A 142 11.57 14.82 14.19
C PHE A 142 10.20 15.48 14.26
N LEU A 143 10.10 16.73 13.80
CA LEU A 143 8.81 17.35 13.54
C LEU A 143 8.11 16.59 12.41
N LEU A 144 6.93 16.07 12.72
CA LEU A 144 6.13 15.28 11.79
C LEU A 144 5.24 16.21 10.98
N GLN A 145 5.41 16.19 9.65
CA GLN A 145 4.58 16.98 8.74
C GLN A 145 3.23 16.31 8.47
N GLN A 146 3.22 15.01 8.21
CA GLN A 146 2.00 14.29 7.85
C GLN A 146 2.12 12.80 8.18
N GLU A 147 1.00 12.19 8.60
CA GLU A 147 0.85 10.75 8.76
C GLU A 147 -0.25 10.25 7.81
N LEU A 148 0.05 9.22 7.02
CA LEU A 148 -0.87 8.61 6.06
C LEU A 148 -1.12 7.16 6.46
N HIS A 149 -2.38 6.75 6.36
CA HIS A 149 -2.81 5.39 6.67
C HIS A 149 -3.41 4.75 5.43
N PHE A 150 -3.04 3.50 5.18
CA PHE A 150 -3.52 2.73 4.04
C PHE A 150 -4.00 1.36 4.49
N PRO A 151 -5.11 0.86 3.93
CA PRO A 151 -5.53 -0.53 4.12
C PRO A 151 -4.47 -1.52 3.64
N TYR A 152 -4.42 -2.70 4.27
CA TYR A 152 -3.49 -3.75 3.86
C TYR A 152 -3.97 -4.41 2.55
N LEU A 153 -3.41 -3.98 1.42
CA LEU A 153 -3.84 -4.35 0.06
C LEU A 153 -4.01 -5.86 -0.19
N PRO A 154 -3.18 -6.78 0.34
CA PRO A 154 -3.41 -8.22 0.16
C PRO A 154 -4.77 -8.71 0.68
N TYR A 155 -5.39 -7.96 1.60
CA TYR A 155 -6.74 -8.22 2.11
C TYR A 155 -7.83 -7.52 1.28
N GLY A 156 -7.50 -6.67 0.31
CA GLY A 156 -8.45 -5.98 -0.56
C GLY A 156 -8.93 -6.82 -1.76
N PRO A 157 -9.85 -6.28 -2.59
CA PRO A 157 -10.30 -6.83 -3.88
C PRO A 157 -9.14 -7.35 -4.71
N GLU A 158 -9.36 -8.40 -5.49
CA GLU A 158 -8.31 -8.81 -6.44
C GLU A 158 -8.03 -7.68 -7.43
N GLU A 159 -9.04 -6.87 -7.77
CA GLU A 159 -8.88 -5.63 -8.54
C GLU A 159 -8.14 -4.51 -7.79
N SER A 160 -8.07 -4.56 -6.45
CA SER A 160 -7.36 -3.57 -5.63
C SER A 160 -5.94 -3.99 -5.27
N ARG A 161 -5.53 -5.20 -5.64
CA ARG A 161 -4.12 -5.55 -5.60
C ARG A 161 -3.49 -4.80 -6.77
N PRO A 162 -2.50 -3.92 -6.53
CA PRO A 162 -1.69 -3.44 -7.64
C PRO A 162 -1.23 -4.70 -8.39
N GLY A 163 -1.46 -4.72 -9.70
CA GLY A 163 -0.89 -5.74 -10.57
C GLY A 163 0.58 -5.94 -10.17
N LYS A 164 1.06 -7.18 -10.21
CA LYS A 164 2.41 -7.60 -9.80
C LYS A 164 3.42 -6.44 -9.93
N PRO A 165 4.05 -5.96 -8.84
CA PRO A 165 4.87 -4.76 -8.91
C PRO A 165 6.23 -5.07 -9.53
N LEU A 166 6.37 -4.81 -10.83
CA LEU A 166 7.64 -4.58 -11.53
C LEU A 166 7.32 -4.06 -12.95
N ALA A 167 7.32 -2.73 -13.15
CA ALA A 167 7.41 -2.04 -14.46
C ALA A 167 6.18 -1.34 -15.06
N ASP A 168 5.27 -0.75 -14.25
CA ASP A 168 4.28 0.15 -14.87
C ASP A 168 4.95 1.37 -15.51
N TYR A 169 5.95 2.02 -14.89
CA TYR A 169 6.79 3.02 -15.56
C TYR A 169 8.16 3.11 -14.87
N MET A 170 9.25 2.81 -15.61
CA MET A 170 10.62 3.12 -15.18
C MET A 170 11.25 4.14 -16.12
N SER A 171 11.48 5.36 -15.63
CA SER A 171 12.30 6.36 -16.34
C SER A 171 13.79 6.06 -16.13
N LEU A 172 14.53 5.97 -17.23
CA LEU A 172 15.97 5.77 -17.27
C LEU A 172 16.69 7.09 -17.59
N ALA A 173 17.98 7.15 -17.27
CA ALA A 173 18.81 8.30 -17.59
C ALA A 173 18.83 8.57 -19.11
N GLY A 174 18.66 9.83 -19.52
CA GLY A 174 18.60 10.21 -20.93
C GLY A 174 17.19 10.26 -21.53
N GLY A 175 16.14 10.12 -20.71
CA GLY A 175 14.75 10.22 -21.17
C GLY A 175 14.19 8.93 -21.76
N ALA A 176 14.90 7.81 -21.63
CA ALA A 176 14.39 6.51 -22.04
C ALA A 176 13.40 5.95 -21.00
N GLU A 177 12.43 5.17 -21.45
CA GLU A 177 11.36 4.61 -20.59
C GLU A 177 11.20 3.11 -20.84
N VAL A 178 10.93 2.37 -19.78
CA VAL A 178 10.45 0.97 -19.85
C VAL A 178 9.03 0.94 -19.30
N VAL A 179 8.12 0.38 -20.08
CA VAL A 179 6.69 0.30 -19.78
C VAL A 179 6.20 -1.12 -20.03
N GLU A 180 5.42 -1.64 -19.11
CA GLU A 180 4.69 -2.90 -19.28
C GLU A 180 3.23 -2.61 -19.63
N LEU A 181 2.71 -3.29 -20.66
CA LEU A 181 1.40 -3.02 -21.23
C LEU A 181 0.66 -4.34 -21.44
N THR A 182 -0.60 -4.40 -21.03
CA THR A 182 -1.51 -5.49 -21.43
C THR A 182 -2.13 -5.17 -22.78
N VAL A 183 -2.08 -6.12 -23.72
CA VAL A 183 -2.67 -5.96 -25.06
C VAL A 183 -4.18 -6.12 -24.99
N GLU A 184 -4.90 -5.06 -25.36
CA GLU A 184 -6.36 -5.09 -25.41
C GLU A 184 -6.87 -5.88 -26.63
N GLU A 185 -8.07 -6.47 -26.52
CA GLU A 185 -8.62 -7.35 -27.57
C GLU A 185 -8.76 -6.69 -28.94
N SER A 186 -9.04 -5.38 -28.97
CA SER A 186 -9.20 -4.57 -30.19
C SER A 186 -7.98 -3.71 -30.53
N ALA A 187 -6.84 -3.95 -29.90
CA ALA A 187 -5.63 -3.17 -30.18
C ALA A 187 -5.12 -3.40 -31.62
N PRO A 188 -4.61 -2.36 -32.32
CA PRO A 188 -4.14 -2.47 -33.70
C PRO A 188 -3.04 -3.52 -33.92
N ILE A 189 -2.24 -3.81 -32.89
CA ILE A 189 -1.14 -4.77 -32.94
C ILE A 189 -1.60 -6.23 -32.89
N VAL A 190 -2.83 -6.52 -32.47
CA VAL A 190 -3.35 -7.88 -32.32
C VAL A 190 -3.31 -8.62 -33.66
N GLY A 191 -2.73 -9.82 -33.66
CA GLY A 191 -2.59 -10.67 -34.84
C GLY A 191 -1.53 -10.18 -35.85
N CYS A 192 -0.77 -9.15 -35.52
CA CYS A 192 0.43 -8.77 -36.27
C CYS A 192 1.68 -9.39 -35.64
N THR A 193 2.65 -9.73 -36.47
CA THR A 193 4.02 -9.96 -36.01
C THR A 193 4.68 -8.63 -35.64
N LEU A 194 5.71 -8.66 -34.78
CA LEU A 194 6.47 -7.46 -34.42
C LEU A 194 7.08 -6.77 -35.65
N GLU A 195 7.55 -7.53 -36.64
CA GLU A 195 8.08 -6.98 -37.89
C GLU A 195 6.99 -6.27 -38.71
N GLU A 196 5.79 -6.86 -38.82
CA GLU A 196 4.66 -6.23 -39.49
C GLU A 196 4.16 -4.99 -38.74
N ALA A 197 4.15 -5.01 -37.41
CA ALA A 197 3.74 -3.89 -36.59
C ALA A 197 4.62 -2.67 -36.82
N THR A 198 5.95 -2.87 -36.89
CA THR A 198 6.90 -1.81 -37.25
C THR A 198 6.70 -1.32 -38.68
N GLN A 199 6.52 -2.23 -39.66
CA GLN A 199 6.29 -1.85 -41.06
C GLN A 199 4.99 -1.06 -41.26
N LYS A 200 3.95 -1.38 -40.48
CA LYS A 200 2.66 -0.68 -40.49
C LYS A 200 2.67 0.62 -39.67
N ASN A 201 3.80 0.96 -39.02
CA ASN A 201 3.93 2.08 -38.08
C ASN A 201 2.93 2.00 -36.91
N ILE A 202 2.59 0.79 -36.47
CA ILE A 202 1.80 0.58 -35.24
C ILE A 202 2.69 0.80 -34.01
N ILE A 203 3.96 0.42 -34.12
CA ILE A 203 5.02 0.72 -33.16
C ILE A 203 6.18 1.40 -33.89
N GLU A 204 6.88 2.32 -33.22
CA GLU A 204 8.01 3.02 -33.84
C GLU A 204 9.21 2.09 -34.02
N GLU A 205 10.02 2.30 -35.07
CA GLU A 205 11.23 1.49 -35.34
C GLU A 205 12.23 1.44 -34.18
N GLN A 206 12.22 2.44 -33.31
CA GLN A 206 13.13 2.58 -32.17
C GLN A 206 12.60 1.88 -30.91
N THR A 207 11.36 1.40 -30.96
CA THR A 207 10.68 0.69 -29.87
C THR A 207 11.20 -0.73 -29.80
N LEU A 208 11.73 -1.12 -28.64
CA LEU A 208 12.23 -2.48 -28.42
C LEU A 208 11.27 -3.24 -27.52
N VAL A 209 10.66 -4.31 -28.03
CA VAL A 209 9.93 -5.27 -27.20
C VAL A 209 10.94 -6.19 -26.53
N ILE A 210 10.95 -6.21 -25.20
CA ILE A 210 11.94 -6.92 -24.38
C ILE A 210 11.45 -8.34 -24.05
N ALA A 211 10.18 -8.45 -23.66
CA ALA A 211 9.55 -9.69 -23.22
C ALA A 211 8.05 -9.65 -23.50
N ILE A 212 7.47 -10.83 -23.69
CA ILE A 212 6.02 -11.04 -23.78
C ILE A 212 5.67 -12.15 -22.78
N GLU A 213 4.80 -11.88 -21.81
CA GLU A 213 4.23 -12.89 -20.91
C GLU A 213 2.85 -13.30 -21.45
N ARG A 214 2.71 -14.61 -21.72
CA ARG A 214 1.47 -15.24 -22.20
C ARG A 214 1.23 -16.52 -21.41
N ASP A 215 0.04 -16.67 -20.84
CA ASP A 215 -0.32 -17.85 -20.04
C ASP A 215 0.74 -18.20 -18.97
N ASP A 216 1.21 -17.20 -18.21
CA ASP A 216 2.29 -17.30 -17.21
C ASP A 216 3.66 -17.77 -17.76
N THR A 217 3.86 -17.74 -19.08
CA THR A 217 5.12 -18.09 -19.74
C THR A 217 5.78 -16.86 -20.36
N VAL A 218 7.06 -16.67 -20.10
CA VAL A 218 7.86 -15.59 -20.70
C VAL A 218 8.41 -16.03 -22.06
N ILE A 219 8.03 -15.29 -23.10
CA ILE A 219 8.47 -15.45 -24.49
C ILE A 219 9.50 -14.37 -24.79
N THR A 220 10.64 -14.78 -25.35
CA THR A 220 11.63 -13.85 -25.89
C THR A 220 11.21 -13.43 -27.30
N PRO A 221 10.87 -12.14 -27.53
CA PRO A 221 10.34 -11.66 -28.80
C PRO A 221 11.38 -11.70 -29.92
N LYS A 222 10.90 -11.99 -31.13
CA LYS A 222 11.61 -11.94 -32.41
C LYS A 222 10.72 -11.25 -33.45
N GLY A 223 11.28 -10.87 -34.61
CA GLY A 223 10.51 -10.20 -35.66
C GLY A 223 9.25 -10.96 -36.10
N ASP A 224 9.31 -12.28 -36.11
CA ASP A 224 8.21 -13.20 -36.47
C ASP A 224 7.26 -13.52 -35.29
N THR A 225 7.46 -12.93 -34.12
CA THR A 225 6.61 -13.16 -32.95
C THR A 225 5.29 -12.41 -33.12
N GLU A 226 4.19 -13.17 -33.12
CA GLU A 226 2.82 -12.66 -33.22
C GLU A 226 2.26 -12.27 -31.85
N ILE A 227 1.67 -11.08 -31.77
CA ILE A 227 1.06 -10.52 -30.57
C ILE A 227 -0.41 -10.96 -30.46
N GLN A 228 -0.80 -11.43 -29.28
CA GLN A 228 -2.16 -11.91 -28.98
C GLN A 228 -2.86 -11.01 -27.96
N PRO A 229 -4.21 -11.02 -27.93
CA PRO A 229 -4.95 -10.37 -26.85
C PRO A 229 -4.51 -10.91 -25.49
N GLN A 230 -4.52 -10.04 -24.47
CA GLN A 230 -4.13 -10.35 -23.09
C GLN A 230 -2.64 -10.68 -22.89
N ASP A 231 -1.82 -10.61 -23.94
CA ASP A 231 -0.37 -10.60 -23.77
C ASP A 231 0.03 -9.45 -22.84
N VAL A 232 1.00 -9.70 -21.97
CA VAL A 232 1.65 -8.64 -21.20
C VAL A 232 3.02 -8.38 -21.81
N VAL A 233 3.21 -7.20 -22.38
CA VAL A 233 4.35 -6.84 -23.21
C VAL A 233 5.21 -5.81 -22.49
N THR A 234 6.48 -6.14 -22.27
CA THR A 234 7.46 -5.18 -21.75
C THR A 234 8.16 -4.47 -22.91
N VAL A 235 8.08 -3.14 -22.95
CA VAL A 235 8.56 -2.30 -24.04
C VAL A 235 9.56 -1.28 -23.54
N PHE A 236 10.65 -1.08 -24.27
CA PHE A 236 11.62 -0.01 -24.08
C PHE A 236 11.49 1.05 -25.18
N SER A 237 11.35 2.31 -24.78
CA SER A 237 11.35 3.47 -25.67
C SER A 237 12.50 4.42 -25.32
N PRO A 238 13.49 4.60 -26.21
CA PRO A 238 14.60 5.51 -25.96
C PRO A 238 14.22 7.01 -26.02
N GLY A 239 13.05 7.36 -26.56
CA GLY A 239 12.62 8.74 -26.82
C GLY A 239 11.68 9.38 -25.79
N GLY A 240 11.30 8.67 -24.73
CA GLY A 240 10.44 9.21 -23.66
C GLY A 240 8.98 9.40 -24.07
N ALA A 241 8.48 8.47 -24.90
CA ALA A 241 7.14 8.52 -25.47
C ALA A 241 6.27 7.35 -24.98
N GLY A 242 6.32 7.01 -23.69
CA GLY A 242 5.55 5.89 -23.12
C GLY A 242 4.03 5.99 -23.39
N GLU A 243 3.51 7.19 -23.63
CA GLU A 243 2.11 7.43 -24.00
C GLU A 243 1.80 7.08 -25.47
N LEU A 244 2.72 7.38 -26.41
CA LEU A 244 2.58 7.03 -27.83
C LEU A 244 2.79 5.53 -28.09
N VAL A 245 3.66 4.90 -27.30
CA VAL A 245 3.84 3.43 -27.35
C VAL A 245 2.53 2.75 -26.96
N ALA A 246 1.81 3.26 -25.97
CA ALA A 246 0.56 2.66 -25.50
C ALA A 246 -0.56 2.65 -26.55
N GLU A 247 -0.56 3.57 -27.51
CA GLU A 247 -1.60 3.65 -28.56
C GLU A 247 -1.63 2.39 -29.46
N GLY A 248 -0.49 1.76 -29.71
CA GLY A 248 -0.43 0.53 -30.52
C GLY A 248 -0.96 -0.72 -29.80
N PHE A 249 -0.93 -0.72 -28.46
CA PHE A 249 -1.29 -1.87 -27.62
C PHE A 249 -2.65 -1.70 -26.91
N ARG A 250 -3.31 -0.54 -27.04
CA ARG A 250 -4.64 -0.25 -26.51
C ARG A 250 -5.67 -0.13 -27.63
N SER A 251 -6.94 -0.24 -27.28
CA SER A 251 -8.04 -0.01 -28.21
C SER A 251 -8.11 1.47 -28.58
N PRO A 252 -8.42 1.81 -29.84
CA PRO A 252 -8.66 3.20 -30.23
C PRO A 252 -9.82 3.77 -29.38
N PRO A 253 -9.76 5.05 -28.97
CA PRO A 253 -10.89 5.67 -28.29
C PRO A 253 -12.12 5.66 -29.20
N ASP A 254 -13.28 5.25 -28.66
CA ASP A 254 -14.55 5.30 -29.37
C ASP A 254 -14.83 6.74 -29.81
N HIS A 255 -14.72 7.00 -31.11
CA HIS A 255 -15.27 8.22 -31.69
C HIS A 255 -16.80 8.09 -31.71
N GLU A 256 -17.46 8.51 -30.62
CA GLU A 256 -18.90 8.78 -30.65
C GLU A 256 -19.19 9.82 -31.74
N ALA A 257 -20.02 9.42 -32.71
CA ALA A 257 -20.55 10.24 -33.80
C ALA A 257 -21.89 10.86 -33.42
#